data_AF-A0AAW6MBQ4-F1
#
_entry.id   AF-A0AAW6MBQ4-F1
#
_cell.length_a   1.000
_cell.length_b   1.000
_cell.length_c   1.000
_cell.angle_alpha   90.00
_cell.angle_beta   90.00
_cell.angle_gamma   90.00
#
_symmetry.space_group_name_H-M   'P 1'
#
loop_
_entity.id
_entity.type
_entity.pdbx_description
1 polymer ?
#
loop_
_entity_poly.entity_id
_entity_poly.type
_entity_poly.pdbx_seq_one_letter_code
_entity_poly.pdbx_strand_id
1 'polypeptide(L)'
;VQDIAQDKRGCIWIETVLGLNRFDGLKFTTYKSTNSKLGNDALNTLLYNEEEDELWIVINSGLYILDCSTEQFRRCIPSEDFAITNVSYLAPASDGGIWIVGHTGKIIHYNKKDE
;
A
#
# COMPACT_ATOMS: atom_id res chain seq x y z
N VAL A 1 -8.27 5.65 11.34
CA VAL A 1 -6.85 5.37 11.08
C VAL A 1 -6.69 3.90 11.39
N GLN A 2 -6.49 3.04 10.38
CA GLN A 2 -6.16 1.63 10.59
C GLN A 2 -4.65 1.43 10.60
N ASP A 3 -3.90 2.24 9.85
CA ASP A 3 -2.45 2.08 9.71
C ASP A 3 -1.70 3.41 9.53
N ILE A 4 -0.40 3.38 9.81
CA ILE A 4 0.51 4.52 9.69
C ILE A 4 1.91 4.06 9.28
N ALA A 5 2.51 4.78 8.33
CA ALA A 5 3.90 4.58 7.92
C ALA A 5 4.62 5.92 7.82
N GLN A 6 5.96 5.91 7.92
CA GLN A 6 6.79 7.09 7.68
C GLN A 6 7.78 6.77 6.58
N ASP A 7 7.92 7.67 5.60
CA ASP A 7 8.94 7.53 4.57
C ASP A 7 10.30 8.14 5.00
N LYS A 8 11.35 7.88 4.23
CA LYS A 8 12.71 8.38 4.50
C LYS A 8 12.87 9.90 4.40
N ARG A 9 11.89 10.62 3.85
CA ARG A 9 11.85 12.09 3.86
C ARG A 9 11.16 12.65 5.10
N GLY A 10 10.62 11.78 5.96
CA GLY A 10 9.90 12.15 7.16
C GLY A 10 8.41 12.39 6.94
N CYS A 11 7.87 12.17 5.74
CA CYS A 11 6.43 12.27 5.50
C CYS A 11 5.70 11.14 6.24
N ILE A 12 4.61 11.49 6.90
CA ILE A 12 3.74 10.53 7.58
C ILE A 12 2.60 10.15 6.64
N TRP A 13 2.46 8.87 6.38
CA TRP A 13 1.41 8.27 5.56
C TRP A 13 0.38 7.63 6.49
N ILE A 14 -0.87 8.07 6.39
CA ILE A 14 -1.96 7.69 7.28
C ILE A 14 -3.06 7.07 6.44
N GLU A 15 -3.33 5.81 6.72
CA GLU A 15 -4.42 5.07 6.15
C GLU A 15 -5.75 5.49 6.83
N THR A 16 -6.79 5.71 6.02
CA THR A 16 -8.14 5.96 6.52
C THR A 16 -9.19 5.35 5.61
N VAL A 17 -10.41 5.22 6.13
CA VAL A 17 -11.60 4.83 5.35
C VAL A 17 -12.03 5.87 4.31
N LEU A 18 -11.39 7.04 4.28
CA LEU A 18 -11.66 8.15 3.36
C LEU A 18 -10.43 8.51 2.50
N GLY A 19 -9.54 7.54 2.26
CA GLY A 19 -8.35 7.67 1.43
C GLY A 19 -7.03 7.66 2.22
N LEU A 20 -5.95 7.75 1.47
CA LEU A 20 -4.58 7.88 2.00
C LEU A 20 -4.29 9.34 2.29
N ASN A 21 -3.80 9.65 3.49
CA ASN A 21 -3.41 11.01 3.85
C ASN A 21 -1.89 11.07 4.05
N ARG A 22 -1.24 12.03 3.41
CA ARG A 22 0.17 12.35 3.61
C ARG A 22 0.30 13.63 4.43
N PHE A 23 1.10 13.61 5.49
CA PHE A 23 1.49 14.80 6.23
C PHE A 23 2.98 15.05 6.04
N ASP A 24 3.33 16.22 5.49
CA ASP A 24 4.72 16.61 5.19
C ASP A 24 5.38 17.41 6.33
N GLY A 25 4.74 17.49 7.50
CA GLY A 25 5.16 18.33 8.62
C GLY A 25 4.49 19.71 8.66
N LEU A 26 3.87 20.15 7.56
CA LEU A 26 3.18 21.45 7.45
C LEU A 26 1.72 21.31 7.07
N LYS A 27 1.39 20.39 6.15
CA LYS A 27 0.04 20.23 5.61
C LYS A 27 -0.30 18.78 5.31
N PHE A 28 -1.59 18.50 5.26
CA PHE A 28 -2.13 17.23 4.79
C PHE A 28 -2.44 17.29 3.29
N THR A 29 -2.12 16.21 2.58
CA THR A 29 -2.54 15.93 1.20
C THR A 29 -3.31 14.61 1.19
N THR A 30 -4.53 14.61 0.66
CA THR A 30 -5.41 13.42 0.64
C THR A 30 -5.52 12.84 -0.76
N TYR A 31 -5.21 11.55 -0.89
CA TYR A 31 -5.40 10.76 -2.10
C TYR A 31 -6.63 9.87 -1.96
N LYS A 32 -7.55 10.03 -2.90
CA LYS A 32 -8.80 9.28 -3.05
C LYS A 32 -8.86 8.66 -4.43
N SER A 33 -9.75 7.71 -4.61
CA SER A 33 -10.06 7.11 -5.92
C SER A 33 -10.47 8.15 -6.98
N THR A 34 -11.05 9.27 -6.57
CA THR A 34 -11.48 10.34 -7.48
C THR A 34 -10.37 11.28 -7.95
N ASN A 35 -9.22 11.30 -7.28
CA ASN A 35 -8.12 12.23 -7.59
C ASN A 35 -6.75 11.53 -7.73
N SER A 36 -6.70 10.21 -7.63
CA SER A 36 -5.48 9.40 -7.74
C SER A 36 -5.77 8.13 -8.56
N LYS A 37 -4.81 7.20 -8.63
CA LYS A 37 -5.00 5.89 -9.28
C LYS A 37 -5.48 4.79 -8.33
N LEU A 38 -5.79 5.12 -7.08
CA LEU A 38 -6.39 4.17 -6.14
C LEU A 38 -7.74 3.70 -6.68
N GLY A 39 -8.02 2.40 -6.53
CA GLY A 39 -9.30 1.81 -6.95
C GLY A 39 -10.44 2.04 -5.95
N ASN A 40 -10.14 2.47 -4.72
CA ASN A 40 -11.09 2.71 -3.64
C ASN A 40 -10.48 3.66 -2.58
N ASP A 41 -11.33 4.29 -1.77
CA ASP A 41 -10.96 5.17 -0.65
C ASP A 41 -10.81 4.41 0.67
N ALA A 42 -11.44 3.24 0.81
CA ALA A 42 -11.30 2.41 2.01
C ALA A 42 -10.05 1.53 1.87
N LEU A 43 -8.97 1.96 2.50
CA LEU A 43 -7.71 1.23 2.52
C LEU A 43 -7.72 0.19 3.65
N ASN A 44 -6.82 -0.80 3.56
CA ASN A 44 -6.72 -1.85 4.57
C ASN A 44 -5.43 -1.75 5.38
N THR A 45 -4.28 -1.58 4.72
CA THR A 45 -2.96 -1.58 5.36
C THR A 45 -1.89 -0.96 4.46
N LEU A 46 -0.82 -0.49 5.09
CA LEU A 46 0.36 0.10 4.47
C LEU A 46 1.62 -0.68 4.84
N LEU A 47 2.60 -0.71 3.94
CA LEU A 47 3.95 -1.13 4.25
C LEU A 47 4.94 -0.25 3.50
N TYR A 48 5.83 0.41 4.22
CA TYR A 48 6.88 1.22 3.60
C TYR A 48 8.11 0.36 3.30
N ASN A 49 8.59 0.42 2.05
CA ASN A 49 9.87 -0.12 1.62
C ASN A 49 10.90 1.01 1.54
N GLU A 50 11.84 1.02 2.48
CA GLU A 50 12.88 2.05 2.58
C GLU A 50 13.90 1.99 1.43
N GLU A 51 14.24 0.79 0.95
CA GLU A 51 15.27 0.61 -0.08
C GLU A 51 14.88 1.28 -1.40
N GLU A 52 13.61 1.13 -1.79
CA GLU A 52 13.07 1.67 -3.05
C GLU A 52 12.30 2.98 -2.88
N ASP A 53 12.08 3.42 -1.63
CA ASP A 53 11.24 4.58 -1.30
C ASP A 53 9.80 4.47 -1.80
N GLU A 54 9.21 3.31 -1.53
CA GLU A 54 7.88 2.96 -2.00
C GLU A 54 6.96 2.63 -0.84
N LEU A 55 5.72 3.09 -0.93
CA LEU A 55 4.64 2.71 -0.04
C LEU A 55 3.76 1.67 -0.74
N TRP A 56 3.77 0.47 -0.19
CA TRP A 56 2.89 -0.62 -0.57
C TRP A 56 1.54 -0.41 0.10
N ILE A 57 0.48 -0.43 -0.68
CA ILE A 57 -0.87 -0.11 -0.25
C ILE A 57 -1.76 -1.25 -0.71
N VAL A 58 -2.43 -1.90 0.24
CA VAL A 58 -3.45 -2.89 -0.08
C VAL A 58 -4.83 -2.33 0.22
N ILE A 59 -5.69 -2.45 -0.79
CA ILE A 59 -7.11 -2.12 -0.72
C ILE A 59 -7.92 -3.32 -1.23
N ASN A 60 -9.22 -3.37 -0.92
CA ASN A 60 -10.07 -4.49 -1.37
C ASN A 60 -10.09 -4.71 -2.89
N SER A 61 -9.75 -3.70 -3.70
CA SER A 61 -9.63 -3.81 -5.15
C SER A 61 -8.24 -4.24 -5.65
N GLY A 62 -7.26 -4.45 -4.76
CA GLY A 62 -5.95 -5.00 -5.11
C GLY A 62 -4.76 -4.33 -4.42
N LEU A 63 -3.58 -4.67 -4.91
CA LEU A 63 -2.30 -4.14 -4.47
C LEU A 63 -1.88 -2.92 -5.31
N TYR A 64 -1.41 -1.88 -4.64
CA TYR A 64 -0.91 -0.66 -5.24
C TYR A 64 0.45 -0.32 -4.63
N ILE A 65 1.30 0.28 -5.44
CA ILE A 65 2.59 0.81 -5.01
C ILE A 65 2.59 2.30 -5.32
N LEU A 66 2.95 3.10 -4.32
CA LEU A 66 3.16 4.52 -4.44
C LEU A 66 4.65 4.80 -4.34
N ASP A 67 5.23 5.35 -5.40
CA ASP A 67 6.56 5.96 -5.34
C ASP A 67 6.44 7.24 -4.51
N CYS A 68 7.06 7.25 -3.33
CA CYS A 68 6.90 8.37 -2.41
C CYS A 68 7.64 9.64 -2.89
N SER A 69 8.57 9.52 -3.85
CA SER A 69 9.31 10.65 -4.43
C SER A 69 8.57 11.35 -5.55
N THR A 70 7.89 10.60 -6.40
CA THR A 70 7.14 11.13 -7.54
C THR A 70 5.64 11.24 -7.25
N GLU A 71 5.20 10.70 -6.12
CA GLU A 71 3.81 10.58 -5.71
C GLU A 71 2.93 9.86 -6.76
N GLN A 72 3.56 8.99 -7.57
CA GLN A 72 2.87 8.23 -8.61
C GLN A 72 2.44 6.86 -8.10
N PHE A 73 1.21 6.51 -8.43
CA PHE A 73 0.60 5.23 -8.07
C PHE A 73 0.65 4.26 -9.25
N ARG A 74 1.04 3.03 -8.96
CA ARG A 74 0.97 1.89 -9.87
C ARG A 74 0.13 0.78 -9.24
N ARG A 75 -0.84 0.25 -9.98
CA ARG A 75 -1.55 -0.97 -9.58
C ARG A 75 -0.70 -2.18 -9.95
N CYS A 76 -0.54 -3.09 -9.01
CA CYS A 76 0.14 -4.36 -9.22
C CYS A 76 -0.91 -5.45 -9.44
N ILE A 77 -0.69 -6.31 -10.42
CA ILE A 77 -1.58 -7.43 -10.74
C ILE A 77 -0.74 -8.69 -10.54
N PRO A 78 -0.90 -9.39 -9.41
CA PRO A 78 -0.19 -10.64 -9.19
C PRO A 78 -0.59 -11.68 -10.26
N SER A 79 0.36 -12.55 -10.62
CA SER A 79 0.20 -13.55 -11.68
C SER A 79 -0.82 -14.65 -11.34
N GLU A 80 -1.09 -14.89 -10.05
CA GLU A 80 -2.22 -15.71 -9.59
C GLU A 80 -3.45 -14.86 -9.32
N ASP A 81 -4.64 -15.49 -9.39
CA ASP A 81 -5.93 -14.87 -9.10
C ASP A 81 -5.94 -14.31 -7.66
N PHE A 82 -5.51 -13.06 -7.54
CA PHE A 82 -5.32 -12.32 -6.30
C PHE A 82 -6.68 -11.86 -5.76
N ALA A 83 -7.57 -12.82 -5.54
CA ALA A 83 -8.78 -12.62 -4.79
C ALA A 83 -8.46 -12.74 -3.29
N ILE A 84 -7.59 -11.86 -2.77
CA ILE A 84 -7.56 -11.64 -1.32
C ILE A 84 -8.56 -10.54 -1.01
N THR A 85 -9.75 -10.95 -0.59
CA THR A 85 -10.66 -10.07 0.13
C THR A 85 -10.21 -10.03 1.59
N ASN A 86 -10.36 -8.88 2.24
CA ASN A 86 -10.07 -8.70 3.68
C ASN A 86 -8.61 -8.99 4.06
N VAL A 87 -7.65 -8.30 3.44
CA VAL A 87 -6.25 -8.29 3.87
C VAL A 87 -6.14 -7.66 5.27
N SER A 88 -5.44 -8.31 6.19
CA SER A 88 -5.21 -7.85 7.56
C SER A 88 -3.84 -7.21 7.75
N TYR A 89 -2.82 -7.71 7.05
CA TYR A 89 -1.44 -7.33 7.32
C TYR A 89 -0.52 -7.52 6.13
N LEU A 90 0.51 -6.67 6.06
CA LEU A 90 1.63 -6.78 5.14
C LEU A 90 2.93 -6.95 5.94
N ALA A 91 3.79 -7.86 5.50
CA ALA A 91 5.13 -8.01 6.06
C ALA A 91 6.18 -8.05 4.96
N PRO A 92 7.38 -7.48 5.17
CA PRO A 92 8.47 -7.61 4.22
C PRO A 92 8.89 -9.07 4.07
N ALA A 93 9.20 -9.49 2.84
CA ALA A 93 9.83 -10.77 2.57
C ALA A 93 11.34 -10.61 2.36
N SER A 94 12.11 -11.67 2.62
CA SER A 94 13.58 -11.62 2.54
C SER A 94 14.15 -11.49 1.13
N ASP A 95 13.31 -11.62 0.10
CA ASP A 95 13.67 -11.58 -1.31
C ASP A 95 13.34 -10.23 -1.98
N GLY A 96 13.00 -9.22 -1.18
CA GLY A 96 12.56 -7.90 -1.63
C GLY A 96 11.08 -7.83 -2.02
N GLY A 97 10.34 -8.93 -1.87
CA GLY A 97 8.89 -8.96 -2.01
C GLY A 97 8.16 -8.66 -0.70
N ILE A 98 6.88 -9.03 -0.65
CA ILE A 98 6.04 -8.90 0.52
C ILE A 98 5.20 -10.16 0.76
N TRP A 99 4.92 -10.42 2.03
CA TRP A 99 3.89 -11.35 2.47
C TRP A 99 2.59 -10.58 2.70
N ILE A 100 1.51 -11.10 2.13
CA ILE A 100 0.16 -10.55 2.23
C ILE A 100 -0.70 -11.54 2.99
N VAL A 101 -1.19 -11.12 4.15
CA VAL A 101 -1.95 -11.97 5.07
C VAL A 101 -3.41 -11.56 5.03
N GLY A 102 -4.30 -12.50 4.70
CA GLY A 102 -5.75 -12.34 4.79
C GLY A 102 -6.28 -12.65 6.18
N HIS A 103 -7.41 -12.04 6.55
CA HIS A 103 -8.11 -12.30 7.82
C HIS A 103 -8.48 -13.77 8.04
N THR A 104 -8.68 -14.54 6.96
CA THR A 104 -9.05 -15.95 7.01
C THR A 104 -7.84 -16.90 7.06
N GLY A 105 -6.62 -16.37 7.21
CA GLY A 105 -5.39 -17.14 7.30
C GLY A 105 -4.75 -17.50 5.96
N LYS A 106 -5.30 -17.06 4.82
CA LYS A 106 -4.62 -17.16 3.52
C LYS A 106 -3.39 -16.24 3.53
N ILE A 107 -2.23 -16.79 3.16
CA ILE A 107 -0.98 -16.04 3.02
C ILE A 107 -0.54 -16.14 1.57
N ILE A 108 -0.24 -15.00 0.96
CA ILE A 108 0.28 -14.91 -0.41
C ILE A 108 1.64 -14.21 -0.35
N HIS A 109 2.59 -14.72 -1.11
CA HIS A 109 3.84 -14.03 -1.41
C HIS A 109 3.68 -13.26 -2.72
N TYR A 110 4.17 -12.04 -2.78
CA TYR A 110 4.25 -11.27 -4.01
C TYR A 110 5.64 -10.67 -4.15
N ASN A 111 6.25 -10.84 -5.32
CA ASN A 111 7.46 -10.14 -5.71
C ASN A 111 7.22 -9.39 -7.03
N LYS A 112 7.76 -8.18 -7.17
CA LYS A 112 7.66 -7.41 -8.43
C LYS A 112 8.30 -8.14 -9.62
N LYS A 113 9.25 -9.05 -9.35
CA LYS A 113 9.90 -9.87 -10.38
C LYS A 113 8.96 -10.88 -11.04
N ASP A 114 7.77 -11.10 -10.46
CA ASP A 114 6.77 -12.04 -10.96
C ASP A 114 5.79 -11.41 -11.97
N GLU A 115 5.95 -10.11 -12.27
CA GLU A 115 5.21 -9.37 -13.32
C GLU A 115 5.89 -9.47 -14.69
#